data_AF-A0A0K0XZJ9-F1
#
_entry.id   AF-A0A0K0XZJ9-F1
#
_cell.length_a   1.000
_cell.length_b   1.000
_cell.length_c   1.000
_cell.angle_alpha   90.00
_cell.angle_beta   90.00
_cell.angle_gamma   90.00
#
_symmetry.space_group_name_H-M   'P 1'
#
loop_
_entity.id
_entity.type
_entity.pdbx_description
1 polymer ?
#
loop_
_entity_poly.entity_id
_entity_poly.type
_entity_poly.pdbx_seq_one_letter_code
_entity_poly.pdbx_strand_id
1 'polypeptide(L)'
;MKILMTVATALLLSTAALASNTGVQLPPTISATVANFNVTGTQTDGSSGQCQLVTINITADVTGVNDLGGGNDQVRFSIFDDGSEVVFEVVDVPVGATESLDVTLQFEGVIGAGAPGVGVLIFDGADVDFGNVLADLDPFDPDVVPGACGSAGPAFSVPVNSPWMISGLAALLALLAFGVIRSRA
;
A
#
# COMPACT_ATOMS: atom_id res chain seq x y z
N MET A 1 -46.55 -26.94 52.07
CA MET A 1 -47.32 -25.67 52.01
C MET A 1 -46.74 -24.72 53.04
N LYS A 2 -46.52 -23.45 52.67
CA LYS A 2 -45.83 -22.36 53.41
C LYS A 2 -44.32 -22.40 53.21
N ILE A 3 -43.61 -21.41 52.64
CA ILE A 3 -43.89 -20.01 52.34
C ILE A 3 -43.10 -19.63 51.07
N LEU A 4 -43.86 -19.11 50.11
CA LEU A 4 -43.42 -18.27 48.99
C LEU A 4 -42.96 -16.91 49.54
N MET A 5 -42.09 -16.20 48.81
CA MET A 5 -41.71 -14.79 49.00
C MET A 5 -40.64 -14.48 50.04
N THR A 6 -39.39 -14.33 49.56
CA THR A 6 -38.54 -13.22 49.99
C THR A 6 -37.54 -12.86 48.88
N VAL A 7 -37.84 -11.74 48.20
CA VAL A 7 -36.91 -10.73 47.65
C VAL A 7 -35.89 -11.22 46.59
N ALA A 8 -36.03 -11.05 45.28
CA ALA A 8 -36.53 -9.93 44.46
C ALA A 8 -35.83 -8.56 44.68
N THR A 9 -34.59 -8.54 45.20
CA THR A 9 -33.75 -7.33 45.36
C THR A 9 -32.31 -7.51 44.83
N ALA A 10 -32.11 -8.34 43.81
CA ALA A 10 -30.77 -8.56 43.23
C ALA A 10 -30.57 -7.94 41.83
N LEU A 11 -31.48 -7.09 41.35
CA LEU A 11 -31.49 -6.72 39.93
C LEU A 11 -31.82 -5.25 39.65
N LEU A 12 -31.23 -4.30 40.39
CA LEU A 12 -31.36 -2.86 40.08
C LEU A 12 -30.04 -2.07 40.25
N LEU A 13 -28.90 -2.74 40.11
CA LEU A 13 -27.57 -2.09 40.05
C LEU A 13 -26.82 -2.49 38.76
N SER A 14 -27.53 -2.58 37.64
CA SER A 14 -26.90 -2.42 36.33
C SER A 14 -26.81 -0.92 36.07
N THR A 15 -25.89 -0.26 36.78
CA THR A 15 -25.42 1.07 36.42
C THR A 15 -24.96 1.00 34.97
N ALA A 16 -25.76 1.57 34.08
CA ALA A 16 -25.33 1.89 32.74
C ALA A 16 -24.19 2.90 32.89
N ALA A 17 -22.97 2.39 32.95
CA ALA A 17 -21.80 3.17 32.58
C ALA A 17 -21.95 3.42 31.07
N LEU A 18 -22.76 4.42 30.71
CA LEU A 18 -22.53 5.14 29.47
C LEU A 18 -21.15 5.76 29.65
N ALA A 19 -20.13 5.02 29.23
CA ALA A 19 -18.87 5.60 28.85
C ALA A 19 -19.19 6.56 27.71
N SER A 20 -19.49 7.80 28.09
CA SER A 20 -19.44 8.93 27.18
C SER A 20 -17.97 9.12 26.83
N ASN A 21 -17.45 8.23 25.99
CA ASN A 21 -16.26 8.47 25.19
C ASN A 21 -16.65 9.52 24.15
N THR A 22 -16.91 10.74 24.61
CA THR A 22 -16.51 11.93 23.85
C THR A 22 -14.99 11.93 23.88
N GLY A 23 -14.40 10.91 23.25
CA GLY A 23 -12.98 10.83 23.03
C GLY A 23 -12.63 12.10 22.31
N VAL A 24 -11.72 12.88 22.88
CA VAL A 24 -11.05 13.93 22.14
C VAL A 24 -10.47 13.22 20.92
N GLN A 25 -11.07 13.42 19.76
CA GLN A 25 -10.49 12.98 18.50
C GLN A 25 -9.28 13.86 18.30
N LEU A 26 -8.14 13.39 18.80
CA LEU A 26 -6.86 14.00 18.49
C LEU A 26 -6.72 13.93 16.96
N PRO A 27 -6.25 15.01 16.31
CA PRO A 27 -5.97 14.95 14.89
C PRO A 27 -5.04 13.76 14.60
N PRO A 28 -5.20 13.09 13.44
CA PRO A 28 -4.30 12.01 13.06
C PRO A 28 -2.87 12.54 13.16
N THR A 29 -2.07 11.89 14.01
CA THR A 29 -0.71 12.34 14.26
C THR A 29 0.13 11.90 13.08
N ILE A 30 0.91 12.83 12.52
CA ILE A 30 1.76 12.52 11.37
C ILE A 30 2.78 11.45 11.76
N SER A 31 2.83 10.36 11.00
CA SER A 31 3.74 9.24 11.24
C SER A 31 5.05 9.41 10.48
N ALA A 32 5.02 9.83 9.22
CA ALA A 32 6.22 10.07 8.42
C ALA A 32 6.30 11.48 7.81
N THR A 33 7.49 11.89 7.37
CA THR A 33 7.71 13.13 6.59
C THR A 33 8.48 12.85 5.32
N VAL A 34 8.23 13.63 4.26
CA VAL A 34 8.87 13.48 2.94
C VAL A 34 9.77 14.69 2.64
N ALA A 35 10.94 14.43 2.07
CA ALA A 35 11.86 15.40 1.50
C ALA A 35 12.40 14.91 0.14
N ASN A 36 13.01 15.81 -0.64
CA ASN A 36 13.65 15.50 -1.92
C ASN A 36 12.76 14.70 -2.90
N PHE A 37 11.45 14.97 -2.87
CA PHE A 37 10.46 14.35 -3.73
C PHE A 37 10.68 14.76 -5.19
N ASN A 38 10.86 13.77 -6.06
CA ASN A 38 11.03 13.94 -7.49
C ASN A 38 10.29 12.83 -8.24
N VAL A 39 9.64 13.20 -9.34
CA VAL A 39 8.82 12.31 -10.16
C VAL A 39 9.32 12.38 -11.58
N THR A 40 9.51 11.21 -12.19
CA THR A 40 9.77 11.07 -13.61
C THR A 40 8.84 9.99 -14.17
N GLY A 41 8.66 9.94 -15.48
CA GLY A 41 7.79 8.94 -16.04
C GLY A 41 7.70 9.00 -17.54
N THR A 42 7.17 7.93 -18.11
CA THR A 42 6.93 7.81 -19.54
C THR A 42 5.57 7.18 -19.79
N GLN A 43 4.88 7.65 -20.83
CA GLN A 43 3.73 6.98 -21.40
C GLN A 43 4.16 6.36 -22.73
N THR A 44 4.09 5.03 -22.80
CA THR A 44 4.29 4.32 -24.06
C THR A 44 3.04 4.44 -24.92
N ASP A 45 3.16 5.16 -26.04
CA ASP A 45 2.10 5.24 -27.04
C ASP A 45 2.18 4.02 -27.97
N GLY A 46 1.33 3.04 -27.69
CA GLY A 46 1.12 1.87 -28.52
C GLY A 46 0.47 2.25 -29.85
N SER A 47 1.05 1.83 -30.98
CA SER A 47 0.38 1.96 -32.29
C SER A 47 -1.06 1.41 -32.24
N SER A 48 -2.00 1.97 -33.00
CA SER A 48 -3.43 1.57 -33.03
C SER A 48 -3.66 0.07 -32.82
N GLY A 49 -4.26 -0.30 -31.68
CA GLY A 49 -4.54 -1.69 -31.30
C GLY A 49 -3.47 -2.37 -30.44
N GLN A 50 -2.41 -1.65 -30.07
CA GLN A 50 -1.46 -2.05 -29.02
C GLN A 50 -1.88 -1.44 -27.68
N CYS A 51 -1.42 -2.06 -26.58
CA CYS A 51 -1.60 -1.52 -25.24
C CYS A 51 -0.85 -0.19 -25.08
N GLN A 52 -1.36 0.65 -24.18
CA GLN A 52 -0.69 1.86 -23.70
C GLN A 52 -0.31 1.63 -22.24
N LEU A 53 0.95 1.91 -21.91
CA LEU A 53 1.51 1.64 -20.59
C LEU A 53 2.12 2.93 -20.06
N VAL A 54 1.73 3.30 -18.85
CA VAL A 54 2.32 4.41 -18.11
C VAL A 54 3.27 3.84 -17.07
N THR A 55 4.48 4.37 -17.01
CA THR A 55 5.47 4.07 -15.98
C THR A 55 5.84 5.37 -15.27
N ILE A 56 5.67 5.39 -13.95
CA ILE A 56 6.01 6.52 -13.08
C ILE A 56 7.07 6.06 -12.08
N ASN A 57 8.18 6.79 -12.02
CA ASN A 57 9.27 6.60 -11.09
C ASN A 57 9.26 7.73 -10.08
N ILE A 58 9.10 7.39 -8.81
CA ILE A 58 9.02 8.31 -7.69
C ILE A 58 10.23 8.08 -6.80
N THR A 59 11.05 9.12 -6.65
CA THR A 59 12.16 9.12 -5.70
C THR A 59 11.86 10.11 -4.57
N ALA A 60 12.01 9.69 -3.33
CA ALA A 60 11.79 10.53 -2.16
C ALA A 60 12.63 10.07 -0.97
N ASP A 61 13.08 11.02 -0.16
CA ASP A 61 13.64 10.74 1.15
C ASP A 61 12.52 10.78 2.19
N VAL A 62 12.27 9.67 2.86
CA VAL A 62 11.17 9.50 3.82
C VAL A 62 11.74 9.27 5.21
N THR A 63 11.31 10.07 6.17
CA THR A 63 11.69 9.93 7.59
C THR A 63 10.51 9.42 8.38
N GLY A 64 10.66 8.28 9.06
CA GLY A 64 9.70 7.83 10.08
C GLY A 64 9.85 8.67 11.34
N VAL A 65 8.75 9.21 11.88
CA VAL A 65 8.76 10.21 12.96
C VAL A 65 8.10 9.70 14.23
N ASN A 66 7.02 8.94 14.12
CA ASN A 66 6.18 8.64 15.28
C ASN A 66 5.91 7.14 15.46
N ASP A 67 6.45 6.57 16.53
CA ASP A 67 6.18 5.17 16.86
C ASP A 67 4.79 5.01 17.51
N LEU A 68 3.80 4.64 16.70
CA LEU A 68 2.46 4.26 17.17
C LEU A 68 2.39 2.81 17.69
N GLY A 69 3.53 2.20 18.03
CA GLY A 69 3.63 0.90 18.70
C GLY A 69 4.13 -0.25 17.82
N GLY A 70 4.68 0.06 16.64
CA GLY A 70 5.13 -0.90 15.64
C GLY A 70 6.60 -0.77 15.23
N GLY A 71 7.27 0.32 15.60
CA GLY A 71 8.67 0.61 15.22
C GLY A 71 8.89 1.01 13.76
N ASN A 72 7.87 0.86 12.91
CA ASN A 72 7.87 1.30 11.51
C ASN A 72 6.63 2.17 11.26
N ASP A 73 6.81 3.21 10.45
CA ASP A 73 5.76 4.00 9.83
C ASP A 73 5.47 3.47 8.42
N GLN A 74 4.22 3.57 7.98
CA GLN A 74 3.84 3.18 6.62
C GLN A 74 3.65 4.42 5.77
N VAL A 75 4.11 4.35 4.53
CA VAL A 75 3.94 5.42 3.54
C VAL A 75 3.40 4.83 2.25
N ARG A 76 2.35 5.43 1.70
CA ARG A 76 1.71 4.98 0.46
C ARG A 76 2.06 5.92 -0.68
N PHE A 77 2.58 5.37 -1.77
CA PHE A 77 2.79 6.04 -3.04
C PHE A 77 1.62 5.69 -3.94
N SER A 78 0.90 6.69 -4.43
CA SER A 78 -0.32 6.49 -5.22
C SER A 78 -0.31 7.32 -6.49
N ILE A 79 -0.82 6.72 -7.56
CA ILE A 79 -1.10 7.40 -8.82
C ILE A 79 -2.62 7.50 -8.99
N PHE A 80 -3.10 8.70 -9.31
CA PHE A 80 -4.49 8.98 -9.62
C PHE A 80 -4.64 9.41 -11.08
N ASP A 81 -5.68 8.94 -11.73
CA ASP A 81 -6.10 9.40 -13.06
C ASP A 81 -7.59 9.72 -13.00
N ASP A 82 -7.99 10.90 -13.49
CA ASP A 82 -9.38 11.39 -13.45
C ASP A 82 -10.04 11.29 -12.05
N GLY A 83 -9.27 11.55 -11.00
CA GLY A 83 -9.73 11.50 -9.60
C GLY A 83 -9.91 10.09 -9.02
N SER A 84 -9.51 9.05 -9.74
CA SER A 84 -9.52 7.66 -9.28
C SER A 84 -8.11 7.12 -9.11
N GLU A 85 -7.84 6.44 -7.99
CA GLU A 85 -6.54 5.78 -7.77
C GLU A 85 -6.40 4.59 -8.74
N VAL A 86 -5.34 4.59 -9.54
CA VAL A 86 -5.09 3.55 -10.56
C VAL A 86 -4.05 2.51 -10.11
N VAL A 87 -3.05 2.92 -9.34
CA VAL A 87 -2.01 2.04 -8.80
C VAL A 87 -1.41 2.65 -7.54
N PHE A 88 -0.98 1.81 -6.61
CA PHE A 88 -0.31 2.24 -5.39
C PHE A 88 0.70 1.20 -4.89
N GLU A 89 1.64 1.64 -4.05
CA GLU A 89 2.56 0.81 -3.29
C GLU A 89 2.70 1.37 -1.86
N VAL A 90 2.74 0.47 -0.87
CA VAL A 90 2.94 0.83 0.54
C VAL A 90 4.33 0.34 0.97
N VAL A 91 5.11 1.24 1.57
CA VAL A 91 6.46 0.97 2.06
C VAL A 91 6.53 1.22 3.56
N ASP A 92 7.15 0.30 4.29
CA ASP A 92 7.46 0.47 5.71
C ASP A 92 8.79 1.22 5.87
N VAL A 93 8.80 2.27 6.69
CA VAL A 93 9.98 3.09 7.01
C VAL A 93 10.23 3.04 8.52
N PRO A 94 11.43 2.66 8.99
CA PRO A 94 11.71 2.60 10.42
C PRO A 94 11.62 3.97 11.10
N VAL A 95 11.04 4.00 12.30
CA VAL A 95 10.91 5.23 13.10
C VAL A 95 12.28 5.76 13.50
N GLY A 96 12.50 7.06 13.31
CA GLY A 96 13.76 7.74 13.61
C GLY A 96 14.85 7.53 12.56
N ALA A 97 14.56 6.83 11.47
CA ALA A 97 15.44 6.69 10.32
C ALA A 97 14.91 7.50 9.13
N THR A 98 15.82 7.86 8.22
CA THR A 98 15.47 8.40 6.91
C THR A 98 15.94 7.41 5.86
N GLU A 99 15.02 7.00 4.98
CA GLU A 99 15.29 6.10 3.87
C GLU A 99 15.07 6.83 2.54
N SER A 100 15.96 6.56 1.59
CA SER A 100 15.80 7.05 0.21
C SER A 100 15.09 5.96 -0.58
N LEU A 101 13.85 6.23 -0.95
CA LEU A 101 12.96 5.30 -1.62
C LEU A 101 12.92 5.63 -3.13
N ASP A 102 12.98 4.58 -3.96
CA ASP A 102 12.81 4.64 -5.41
C ASP A 102 11.70 3.64 -5.80
N VAL A 103 10.51 4.17 -6.01
CA VAL A 103 9.28 3.41 -6.24
C VAL A 103 8.88 3.54 -7.70
N THR A 104 8.65 2.41 -8.37
CA THR A 104 8.20 2.37 -9.77
C THR A 104 6.78 1.84 -9.85
N LEU A 105 5.83 2.69 -10.25
CA LEU A 105 4.43 2.34 -10.41
C LEU A 105 4.08 2.28 -11.90
N GLN A 106 3.31 1.26 -12.28
CA GLN A 106 2.89 1.03 -13.66
C GLN A 106 1.41 0.73 -13.75
N PHE A 107 0.74 1.27 -14.76
CA PHE A 107 -0.65 0.94 -15.06
C PHE A 107 -0.91 1.03 -16.58
N GLU A 108 -1.89 0.26 -17.04
CA GLU A 108 -2.36 0.29 -18.42
C GLU A 108 -3.40 1.40 -18.59
N GLY A 109 -3.29 2.20 -19.65
CA GLY A 109 -4.24 3.27 -19.89
C GLY A 109 -3.68 4.42 -20.73
N VAL A 110 -4.52 5.42 -20.95
CA VAL A 110 -4.18 6.67 -21.62
C VAL A 110 -4.44 7.79 -20.62
N ILE A 111 -3.41 8.57 -20.33
CA ILE A 111 -3.56 9.77 -19.51
C ILE A 111 -4.27 10.84 -20.35
N GLY A 112 -5.06 11.69 -19.70
CA GLY A 112 -5.61 12.87 -20.38
C GLY A 112 -6.97 12.68 -21.02
N ALA A 113 -7.68 11.59 -20.75
CA ALA A 113 -9.02 11.36 -21.30
C ALA A 113 -10.07 12.32 -20.70
N GLY A 114 -9.96 12.63 -19.40
CA GLY A 114 -10.80 13.61 -18.70
C GLY A 114 -10.05 14.87 -18.29
N ALA A 115 -9.06 14.73 -17.40
CA ALA A 115 -8.21 15.77 -16.84
C ALA A 115 -6.79 15.68 -17.41
N PRO A 116 -6.05 16.79 -17.55
CA PRO A 116 -4.67 16.75 -18.01
C PRO A 116 -3.77 16.08 -16.96
N GLY A 117 -2.89 15.18 -17.41
CA GLY A 117 -1.90 14.52 -16.55
C GLY A 117 -2.48 13.50 -15.56
N VAL A 118 -1.62 13.02 -14.66
CA VAL A 118 -1.97 12.17 -13.52
C VAL A 118 -1.62 12.86 -12.21
N GLY A 119 -2.32 12.53 -11.12
CA GLY A 119 -1.94 12.92 -9.77
C GLY A 119 -0.93 11.93 -9.19
N VAL A 120 0.18 12.42 -8.65
CA VAL A 120 1.17 11.62 -7.92
C VAL A 120 1.22 12.08 -6.47
N LEU A 121 0.69 11.25 -5.57
CA LEU A 121 0.52 11.60 -4.17
C LEU A 121 1.27 10.61 -3.28
N ILE A 122 1.84 11.12 -2.19
CA ILE A 122 2.41 10.32 -1.11
C ILE A 122 1.58 10.56 0.15
N PHE A 123 1.04 9.49 0.74
CA PHE A 123 0.24 9.55 1.96
C PHE A 123 1.00 9.00 3.16
N ASP A 124 0.70 9.60 4.31
CA ASP A 124 1.09 9.14 5.63
C ASP A 124 0.16 8.01 6.08
N GLY A 125 0.68 6.79 6.10
CA GLY A 125 -0.07 5.57 6.39
C GLY A 125 -0.37 4.73 5.13
N ALA A 126 -0.96 3.56 5.36
CA ALA A 126 -1.29 2.61 4.30
C ALA A 126 -2.58 2.93 3.54
N ASP A 127 -3.45 3.82 4.05
CA ASP A 127 -4.76 4.13 3.47
C ASP A 127 -4.87 5.60 3.07
N VAL A 128 -5.59 5.85 1.98
CA VAL A 128 -5.83 7.21 1.44
C VAL A 128 -6.91 7.99 2.22
N ASP A 129 -7.86 7.28 2.87
CA ASP A 129 -9.02 7.91 3.53
C ASP A 129 -8.69 8.54 4.89
N PHE A 130 -7.60 8.08 5.51
CA PHE A 130 -7.22 8.45 6.87
C PHE A 130 -5.81 9.03 6.97
N GLY A 131 -5.06 9.00 5.87
CA GLY A 131 -3.68 9.50 5.80
C GLY A 131 -3.61 10.99 5.49
N ASN A 132 -2.60 11.65 6.06
CA ASN A 132 -2.24 13.00 5.65
C ASN A 132 -1.49 12.93 4.31
N VAL A 133 -1.69 13.89 3.41
CA VAL A 133 -0.86 14.00 2.19
C VAL A 133 0.49 14.58 2.56
N LEU A 134 1.55 13.82 2.33
CA LEU A 134 2.94 14.20 2.62
C LEU A 134 3.59 14.92 1.44
N ALA A 135 3.26 14.51 0.22
CA ALA A 135 3.67 15.17 -1.02
C ALA A 135 2.57 15.02 -2.08
N ASP A 136 2.46 16.03 -2.93
CA ASP A 136 1.41 16.14 -3.95
C ASP A 136 1.99 16.77 -5.22
N LEU A 137 1.82 16.07 -6.35
CA LEU A 137 2.10 16.57 -7.68
C LEU A 137 0.94 16.20 -8.61
N ASP A 138 0.04 17.16 -8.79
CA ASP A 138 -1.11 17.06 -9.71
C ASP A 138 -1.29 18.42 -10.44
N PRO A 139 -1.15 18.49 -11.78
CA PRO A 139 -0.92 17.36 -12.70
C PRO A 139 0.56 17.03 -12.92
N PHE A 140 0.83 15.75 -13.18
CA PHE A 140 2.09 15.25 -13.75
C PHE A 140 1.86 14.74 -15.17
N ASP A 141 2.59 15.30 -16.14
CA ASP A 141 2.54 14.91 -17.55
C ASP A 141 3.78 14.09 -17.92
N PRO A 142 3.72 12.75 -18.00
CA PRO A 142 4.87 11.94 -18.37
C PRO A 142 5.23 12.10 -19.85
N ASP A 143 6.51 11.88 -20.17
CA ASP A 143 6.99 11.96 -21.54
C ASP A 143 6.38 10.85 -22.41
N VAL A 144 5.81 11.23 -23.55
CA VAL A 144 5.26 10.26 -24.49
C VAL A 144 6.37 9.67 -25.35
N VAL A 145 6.53 8.36 -25.29
CA VAL A 145 7.53 7.61 -26.05
C VAL A 145 6.85 6.63 -27.02
N PRO A 146 7.24 6.58 -28.30
CA PRO A 146 6.73 5.58 -29.23
C PRO A 146 7.18 4.17 -28.81
N GLY A 147 6.25 3.22 -28.78
CA GLY A 147 6.60 1.83 -28.47
C GLY A 147 5.43 0.86 -28.63
N ALA A 148 5.68 -0.40 -28.26
CA ALA A 148 4.62 -1.34 -27.96
C ALA A 148 4.93 -1.86 -26.56
N CYS A 149 3.93 -2.06 -25.70
CA CYS A 149 4.22 -2.79 -24.47
C CYS A 149 4.70 -4.18 -24.89
N GLY A 150 5.95 -4.50 -24.51
CA GLY A 150 6.47 -5.83 -24.75
C GLY A 150 5.50 -6.84 -24.14
N SER A 151 5.42 -8.04 -24.70
CA SER A 151 4.68 -9.17 -24.13
C SER A 151 5.26 -9.65 -22.79
N ALA A 152 6.04 -8.82 -22.11
CA ALA A 152 6.40 -8.97 -20.73
C ALA A 152 5.12 -8.80 -19.93
N GLY A 153 4.40 -9.91 -19.74
CA GLY A 153 3.42 -10.01 -18.67
C GLY A 153 4.01 -9.49 -17.37
N PRO A 154 3.17 -9.07 -16.40
CA PRO A 154 3.59 -8.38 -15.19
C PRO A 154 4.86 -9.02 -14.66
N ALA A 155 5.95 -8.24 -14.66
CA ALA A 155 7.19 -8.66 -14.05
C ALA A 155 6.90 -8.69 -12.55
N PHE A 156 6.41 -9.84 -12.07
CA PHE A 156 6.38 -10.14 -10.65
C PHE A 156 7.83 -10.22 -10.19
N SER A 157 8.39 -9.05 -9.89
CA SER A 157 9.53 -8.92 -8.99
C SER A 157 9.02 -9.36 -7.63
N VAL A 158 8.98 -10.67 -7.37
CA VAL A 158 8.85 -11.16 -6.01
C VAL A 158 10.19 -10.83 -5.35
N PRO A 159 10.23 -9.95 -4.33
CA PRO A 159 11.48 -9.68 -3.63
C PRO A 159 11.96 -11.00 -3.02
N VAL A 160 12.96 -11.62 -3.63
CA VAL A 160 13.68 -12.73 -3.00
C VAL A 160 14.64 -12.10 -2.00
N ASN A 161 14.09 -11.71 -0.85
CA ASN A 161 14.86 -11.12 0.26
C ASN A 161 15.95 -12.06 0.79
N SER A 162 16.05 -13.29 0.27
CA SER A 162 17.24 -14.11 0.47
C SER A 162 17.40 -15.29 -0.52
N PRO A 163 18.64 -15.60 -0.96
CA PRO A 163 18.97 -16.80 -1.74
C PRO A 163 18.54 -18.13 -1.09
N TRP A 164 18.39 -18.18 0.25
CA TRP A 164 17.99 -19.41 0.93
C TRP A 164 16.52 -19.79 0.69
N MET A 165 15.65 -18.82 0.38
CA MET A 165 14.24 -19.09 0.08
C MET A 165 14.10 -19.91 -1.22
N ILE A 166 14.90 -19.60 -2.24
CA ILE A 166 14.91 -20.34 -3.51
C ILE A 166 15.40 -21.78 -3.27
N SER A 167 16.45 -21.94 -2.47
CA SER A 167 16.97 -23.27 -2.12
C SER A 167 15.96 -24.10 -1.32
N GLY A 168 15.22 -23.47 -0.41
CA GLY A 168 14.15 -24.11 0.36
C GLY A 168 13.00 -24.60 -0.51
N LEU A 169 12.52 -23.76 -1.44
CA LEU A 169 11.45 -24.13 -2.36
C LEU A 169 11.87 -25.27 -3.30
N ALA A 170 13.09 -25.23 -3.82
CA ALA A 170 13.64 -26.29 -4.66
C ALA A 170 13.75 -27.63 -3.90
N ALA A 171 14.17 -27.61 -2.64
CA ALA A 171 14.25 -28.80 -1.80
C ALA A 171 12.85 -29.39 -1.50
N LEU A 172 11.86 -28.54 -1.23
CA LEU A 172 10.47 -28.97 -1.03
C LEU A 172 9.91 -29.66 -2.28
N LEU A 173 10.12 -29.07 -3.46
CA LEU A 173 9.70 -29.65 -4.74
C LEU A 173 10.35 -31.01 -5.00
N ALA A 174 11.64 -31.15 -4.68
CA ALA A 174 12.36 -32.42 -4.80
C ALA A 174 11.79 -33.51 -3.87
N LEU A 175 11.46 -33.16 -2.62
CA LEU A 175 10.84 -34.09 -1.67
C LEU A 175 9.44 -34.52 -2.11
N LEU A 176 8.64 -33.58 -2.63
CA LEU A 176 7.31 -33.89 -3.17
C LEU A 176 7.42 -34.81 -4.39
N ALA A 177 8.34 -34.53 -5.32
CA ALA A 177 8.58 -35.39 -6.48
C ALA A 177 9.00 -36.81 -6.06
N PHE A 178 9.89 -36.93 -5.08
CA PHE A 178 10.31 -38.23 -4.54
C PHE A 178 9.16 -38.98 -3.88
N GLY A 179 8.31 -38.29 -3.11
CA GLY A 179 7.11 -38.86 -2.50
C GLY A 179 6.13 -39.41 -3.53
N VAL A 180 5.88 -38.66 -4.62
CA VAL A 180 5.00 -39.10 -5.71
C VAL A 180 5.57 -40.33 -6.43
N ILE A 181 6.87 -40.34 -6.73
CA ILE A 181 7.53 -41.49 -7.37
C ILE A 181 7.42 -42.72 -6.48
N ARG A 182 7.69 -42.59 -5.17
CA ARG A 182 7.61 -43.71 -4.23
C ARG A 182 6.19 -44.20 -4.01
N SER A 183 5.18 -43.34 -4.10
CA SER A 183 3.77 -43.75 -3.95
C SER A 183 3.24 -44.61 -5.10
N ARG A 184 3.96 -44.67 -6.23
CA ARG A 184 3.59 -45.43 -7.43
C ARG A 184 4.39 -46.72 -7.64
N ALA A 185 5.38 -47.00 -6.79
CA ALA A 185 6.16 -48.24 -6.78
C ALA A 185 5.65 -49.19 -5.70
#